data_AF-A0A1C5KJ91-F1
#
_entry.id   AF-A0A1C5KJ91-F1
#
_cell.length_a   1.000
_cell.length_b   1.000
_cell.length_c   1.000
_cell.angle_alpha   90.00
_cell.angle_beta   90.00
_cell.angle_gamma   90.00
#
_symmetry.space_group_name_H-M   'P 1'
#
loop_
_entity.id
_entity.type
_entity.pdbx_description
1 polymer ?
#
loop_
_entity_poly.entity_id
_entity_poly.type
_entity_poly.pdbx_seq_one_letter_code
_entity_poly.pdbx_strand_id
1 'polypeptide(L)'
;MAKRKCRICGEWIEDKSDSVPYKKGYCHTKCFNVAMKVVAVEKGKEVAAKTKTPKPQKELKDGLSEEEFNQKKQLCDYLRGLTGKDLPVKTYKLIEDYQKKYKMTFSQIEEDLRYFYGVKENKVEGDAIGIVPYVHTEAQEYYESLRDTYASNENIENVQDMFSNKKIEVKIDLSVEKPQIDLSQLGG
;
A
#
# COMPACT_ATOMS: atom_id res chain seq x y z
N MET A 1 -25.83 46.31 -29.11
CA MET A 1 -25.36 45.01 -28.60
C MET A 1 -23.97 45.20 -28.00
N ALA A 2 -23.72 44.76 -26.76
CA ALA A 2 -22.43 44.96 -26.09
C ALA A 2 -21.31 44.20 -26.81
N LYS A 3 -20.42 44.94 -27.48
CA LYS A 3 -19.23 44.39 -28.15
C LYS A 3 -18.24 43.94 -27.07
N ARG A 4 -17.72 42.71 -27.16
CA ARG A 4 -16.75 42.16 -26.22
C ARG A 4 -15.37 42.17 -26.87
N LYS A 5 -14.32 42.52 -26.13
CA LYS A 5 -12.94 42.52 -26.64
C LYS A 5 -12.22 41.24 -26.22
N CYS A 6 -11.64 40.52 -27.17
CA CYS A 6 -10.87 39.31 -26.93
C CYS A 6 -9.62 39.64 -26.09
N ARG A 7 -9.40 38.93 -24.98
CA ARG A 7 -8.24 39.18 -24.10
C ARG A 7 -6.92 38.61 -24.62
N ILE A 8 -6.96 37.74 -25.62
CA ILE A 8 -5.78 37.07 -26.18
C ILE A 8 -5.25 37.81 -27.41
N CYS A 9 -6.11 38.15 -28.39
CA CYS A 9 -5.71 38.88 -29.61
C CYS A 9 -6.04 40.38 -29.57
N GLY A 10 -6.88 40.84 -28.65
CA GLY A 10 -7.24 42.26 -28.56
C GLY A 10 -8.31 42.72 -29.57
N GLU A 11 -8.82 41.85 -30.43
CA GLU A 11 -9.85 42.19 -31.42
C GLU A 11 -11.27 42.12 -30.82
N TRP A 12 -12.23 42.78 -31.47
CA TRP A 12 -13.64 42.73 -31.06
C TRP A 12 -14.29 41.43 -31.52
N ILE A 13 -15.05 40.82 -30.62
CA ILE A 13 -15.85 39.63 -30.88
C ILE A 13 -17.16 40.09 -31.50
N GLU A 14 -17.34 39.84 -32.79
CA GLU A 14 -18.56 40.19 -33.54
C GLU A 14 -19.68 39.18 -33.27
N ASP A 15 -19.35 37.89 -33.22
CA ASP A 15 -20.27 36.79 -32.94
C ASP A 15 -20.18 36.27 -31.50
N LYS A 16 -21.28 36.40 -30.75
CA LYS A 16 -21.36 35.94 -29.35
C LYS A 16 -21.22 34.41 -29.22
N SER A 17 -21.50 33.65 -30.27
CA SER A 17 -21.40 32.17 -30.32
C SER A 17 -19.96 31.66 -30.24
N ASP A 18 -18.98 32.48 -30.64
CA ASP A 18 -17.58 32.08 -30.74
C ASP A 18 -16.73 32.61 -29.57
N SER A 19 -17.38 32.94 -28.45
CA SER A 19 -16.71 33.48 -27.26
C SER A 19 -16.68 32.48 -26.10
N VAL A 20 -15.48 32.23 -25.55
CA VAL A 20 -15.27 31.43 -24.34
C VAL A 20 -14.76 32.32 -23.19
N PRO A 21 -15.17 32.04 -21.94
CA PRO A 21 -14.67 32.77 -20.78
C PRO A 21 -13.19 32.43 -20.54
N TYR A 22 -12.35 33.45 -20.43
CA TYR A 22 -10.92 33.29 -20.17
C TYR A 22 -10.42 34.37 -19.22
N LYS A 23 -9.94 33.96 -18.04
CA LYS A 23 -9.63 34.84 -16.90
C LYS A 23 -10.83 35.76 -16.59
N LYS A 24 -10.59 37.04 -16.28
CA LYS A 24 -11.62 38.04 -15.96
C LYS A 24 -12.33 38.61 -17.21
N GLY A 25 -12.39 37.89 -18.33
CA GLY A 25 -12.94 38.37 -19.60
C GLY A 25 -13.31 37.25 -20.58
N TYR A 26 -13.45 37.61 -21.86
CA TYR A 26 -13.79 36.68 -22.94
C TYR A 26 -12.69 36.63 -24.01
N CYS A 27 -12.58 35.50 -24.71
CA CYS A 27 -11.74 35.37 -25.89
C CYS A 27 -12.43 34.54 -26.98
N HIS A 28 -11.90 34.60 -28.21
CA HIS A 28 -12.37 33.74 -29.29
C HIS A 28 -12.05 32.27 -28.98
N THR A 29 -12.94 31.35 -29.36
CA THR A 29 -12.73 29.88 -29.30
C THR A 29 -11.40 29.47 -29.95
N LYS A 30 -11.06 30.05 -31.10
CA LYS A 30 -9.80 29.82 -31.82
C LYS A 30 -8.58 30.27 -31.00
N CYS A 31 -8.64 31.46 -30.40
CA CYS A 31 -7.54 31.99 -29.57
C CYS A 31 -7.33 31.16 -28.31
N PHE A 32 -8.40 30.63 -27.72
CA PHE A 32 -8.32 29.74 -26.56
C PHE A 32 -7.64 28.41 -26.89
N ASN A 33 -8.02 27.77 -28.00
CA ASN A 33 -7.43 26.51 -28.43
C ASN A 33 -5.93 26.62 -28.76
N VAL A 34 -5.51 27.75 -29.35
CA VAL A 34 -4.08 28.04 -29.60
C VAL A 34 -3.33 28.20 -28.28
N ALA A 35 -3.87 28.98 -27.32
CA ALA A 35 -3.26 29.14 -26.01
C ALA A 35 -3.13 27.81 -25.24
N MET A 36 -4.14 26.94 -25.29
CA MET A 36 -4.07 25.62 -24.67
C MET A 36 -3.01 24.71 -25.30
N LYS A 37 -2.83 24.76 -26.63
CA LYS A 37 -1.79 23.98 -27.32
C LYS A 37 -0.38 24.44 -26.96
N VAL A 38 -0.14 25.75 -26.82
CA VAL A 38 1.18 26.28 -26.42
C VAL A 38 1.54 25.81 -25.01
N VAL A 39 0.61 25.90 -24.04
CA VAL A 39 0.83 25.44 -22.66
C VAL A 39 1.07 23.92 -22.57
N ALA A 40 0.45 23.14 -23.45
CA ALA A 40 0.66 21.69 -23.51
C ALA A 40 2.05 21.31 -24.07
N VAL A 41 2.58 22.09 -25.01
CA VAL A 41 3.91 21.85 -25.60
C VAL A 41 5.03 22.27 -24.65
N GLU A 42 4.83 23.32 -23.85
CA GLU A 42 5.81 23.74 -22.83
C GLU A 42 6.00 22.71 -21.71
N LYS A 43 4.95 21.94 -21.36
CA LYS A 43 5.06 20.84 -20.37
C LYS A 43 5.79 19.59 -20.89
N GLY A 44 6.15 19.54 -22.17
CA GLY A 44 6.80 18.39 -22.80
C GLY A 44 8.33 18.45 -22.92
N LYS A 45 8.99 19.54 -22.51
CA LYS A 45 10.44 19.73 -22.76
C LYS A 45 11.35 19.92 -21.55
N GLU A 46 10.84 19.84 -20.32
CA GLU A 46 11.70 19.92 -19.12
C GLU A 46 11.71 18.58 -18.36
N VAL A 47 12.55 17.66 -18.83
CA VAL A 47 13.02 16.52 -18.04
C VAL A 47 14.54 16.65 -17.89
N ALA A 48 15.04 17.46 -16.94
CA ALA A 48 16.40 17.35 -16.41
C ALA A 48 16.70 18.36 -15.27
N ALA A 49 16.34 18.04 -14.01
CA ALA A 49 17.17 18.34 -12.81
C ALA A 49 16.45 18.01 -11.48
N LYS A 50 16.87 16.88 -10.88
CA LYS A 50 17.01 16.53 -9.44
C LYS A 50 16.21 17.27 -8.33
N THR A 51 15.54 16.47 -7.49
CA THR A 51 15.53 16.43 -5.99
C THR A 51 14.17 16.58 -5.23
N LYS A 52 13.71 15.45 -4.63
CA LYS A 52 12.96 15.21 -3.35
C LYS A 52 11.61 15.93 -3.00
N THR A 53 10.51 15.14 -3.06
CA THR A 53 9.33 14.96 -2.12
C THR A 53 8.53 16.16 -1.51
N PRO A 54 7.26 15.98 -1.04
CA PRO A 54 6.02 15.43 -1.67
C PRO A 54 4.73 16.29 -1.35
N LYS A 55 3.53 15.81 -1.80
CA LYS A 55 2.11 16.23 -1.50
C LYS A 55 1.54 17.48 -2.21
N PRO A 56 0.19 17.66 -2.33
CA PRO A 56 -0.96 16.79 -1.97
C PRO A 56 -2.01 16.58 -3.11
N GLN A 57 -2.99 15.75 -2.80
CA GLN A 57 -4.15 15.30 -3.58
C GLN A 57 -5.02 16.42 -4.19
N LYS A 58 -5.68 16.13 -5.33
CA LYS A 58 -7.06 16.58 -5.61
C LYS A 58 -7.73 15.69 -6.68
N GLU A 59 -8.58 14.74 -6.29
CA GLU A 59 -10.07 14.86 -6.18
C GLU A 59 -10.77 14.57 -7.52
N LEU A 60 -11.86 13.81 -7.64
CA LEU A 60 -12.70 13.05 -6.70
C LEU A 60 -13.74 12.29 -7.58
N LYS A 61 -14.40 11.29 -6.98
CA LYS A 61 -15.71 10.66 -7.32
C LYS A 61 -15.69 9.39 -8.16
N ASP A 62 -15.74 8.25 -7.47
CA ASP A 62 -17.02 7.51 -7.31
C ASP A 62 -16.92 6.54 -6.10
N GLY A 63 -17.69 6.80 -5.04
CA GLY A 63 -18.23 5.82 -4.08
C GLY A 63 -17.34 4.77 -3.38
N LEU A 64 -16.24 5.13 -2.72
CA LEU A 64 -15.56 4.22 -1.77
C LEU A 64 -15.68 4.73 -0.32
N SER A 65 -16.03 3.83 0.61
CA SER A 65 -16.08 4.11 2.05
C SER A 65 -14.70 4.54 2.57
N GLU A 66 -14.66 5.32 3.66
CA GLU A 66 -13.39 5.75 4.30
C GLU A 66 -12.47 4.56 4.62
N GLU A 67 -13.09 3.42 4.95
CA GLU A 67 -12.43 2.15 5.21
C GLU A 67 -11.72 1.60 3.97
N GLU A 68 -12.37 1.64 2.81
CA GLU A 68 -11.80 1.13 1.56
C GLU A 68 -10.62 1.98 1.09
N PHE A 69 -10.66 3.29 1.34
CA PHE A 69 -9.51 4.16 1.08
C PHE A 69 -8.32 3.79 1.96
N ASN A 70 -8.56 3.52 3.24
CA ASN A 70 -7.50 3.13 4.17
C ASN A 70 -6.92 1.76 3.82
N GLN A 71 -7.76 0.78 3.48
CA GLN A 71 -7.32 -0.55 3.03
C GLN A 71 -6.51 -0.48 1.73
N LYS A 72 -6.97 0.31 0.74
CA LYS A 72 -6.22 0.54 -0.50
C LYS A 72 -4.84 1.14 -0.20
N LYS A 73 -4.76 2.06 0.75
CA LYS A 73 -3.50 2.67 1.18
C LYS A 73 -2.59 1.63 1.87
N GLN A 74 -3.12 0.84 2.80
CA GLN A 74 -2.37 -0.23 3.49
C GLN A 74 -1.78 -1.24 2.50
N LEU A 75 -2.59 -1.71 1.56
CA LEU A 75 -2.16 -2.58 0.47
C LEU A 75 -1.02 -1.96 -0.36
N CYS A 76 -1.13 -0.68 -0.71
CA CYS A 76 -0.08 0.01 -1.46
C CYS A 76 1.21 0.17 -0.65
N ASP A 77 1.10 0.50 0.64
CA ASP A 77 2.26 0.63 1.52
C ASP A 77 2.96 -0.72 1.74
N TYR A 78 2.19 -1.80 1.89
CA TYR A 78 2.71 -3.17 1.98
C TYR A 78 3.47 -3.59 0.71
N LEU A 79 2.87 -3.36 -0.46
CA LEU A 79 3.50 -3.67 -1.75
C LEU A 79 4.77 -2.85 -2.01
N ARG A 80 4.81 -1.60 -1.54
CA ARG A 80 6.02 -0.77 -1.59
C ARG A 80 7.11 -1.35 -0.68
N GLY A 81 6.74 -1.88 0.48
CA GLY A 81 7.63 -2.60 1.38
C GLY A 81 8.21 -3.87 0.76
N LEU A 82 7.39 -4.65 0.05
CA LEU A 82 7.81 -5.90 -0.61
C LEU A 82 8.77 -5.66 -1.79
N THR A 83 8.49 -4.67 -2.63
CA THR A 83 9.24 -4.43 -3.88
C THR A 83 10.41 -3.45 -3.71
N GLY A 84 10.41 -2.64 -2.64
CA GLY A 84 11.39 -1.57 -2.41
C GLY A 84 11.38 -0.48 -3.49
N LYS A 85 10.36 -0.46 -4.36
CA LYS A 85 10.21 0.46 -5.51
C LYS A 85 8.81 1.06 -5.51
N ASP A 86 8.60 2.04 -6.39
CA ASP A 86 7.27 2.63 -6.57
C ASP A 86 6.34 1.65 -7.31
N LEU A 87 5.06 1.62 -6.92
CA LEU A 87 4.10 0.67 -7.49
C LEU A 87 3.82 1.01 -8.96
N PRO A 88 3.96 0.05 -9.89
CA PRO A 88 3.63 0.29 -11.28
C PRO A 88 2.11 0.47 -11.44
N VAL A 89 1.72 1.29 -12.42
CA VAL A 89 0.31 1.56 -12.77
C VAL A 89 -0.49 0.28 -13.03
N LYS A 90 0.19 -0.79 -13.48
CA LYS A 90 -0.40 -2.11 -13.72
C LYS A 90 -0.97 -2.73 -12.43
N THR A 91 -0.31 -2.53 -11.30
CA THR A 91 -0.74 -3.06 -9.98
C THR A 91 -2.04 -2.40 -9.54
N TYR A 92 -2.16 -1.07 -9.68
CA TYR A 92 -3.40 -0.36 -9.37
C TYR A 92 -4.58 -0.86 -10.22
N LYS A 93 -4.36 -1.07 -11.51
CA LYS A 93 -5.39 -1.64 -12.41
C LYS A 93 -5.78 -3.06 -12.03
N LEU A 94 -4.81 -3.90 -11.63
CA LEU A 94 -5.07 -5.26 -11.18
C LEU A 94 -5.95 -5.29 -9.94
N ILE A 95 -5.67 -4.44 -8.96
CA ILE A 95 -6.48 -4.33 -7.73
C ILE A 95 -7.93 -3.95 -8.08
N GLU A 96 -8.13 -2.97 -8.96
CA GLU A 96 -9.46 -2.57 -9.42
C GLU A 96 -10.17 -3.68 -10.22
N ASP A 97 -9.43 -4.42 -11.03
CA ASP A 97 -9.93 -5.60 -11.74
C ASP A 97 -10.35 -6.71 -10.76
N TYR A 98 -9.64 -6.90 -9.66
CA TYR A 98 -9.99 -7.89 -8.64
C TYR A 98 -11.30 -7.54 -7.93
N GLN A 99 -11.50 -6.26 -7.60
CA GLN A 99 -12.78 -5.81 -7.07
C GLN A 99 -13.92 -6.02 -8.06
N LYS A 100 -13.72 -5.70 -9.34
CA LYS A 100 -14.79 -5.80 -10.36
C LYS A 100 -15.11 -7.24 -10.75
N LYS A 101 -14.09 -8.07 -10.96
CA LYS A 101 -14.24 -9.44 -11.49
C LYS A 101 -14.54 -10.45 -10.39
N TYR A 102 -13.85 -10.34 -9.26
CA TYR A 102 -13.93 -11.32 -8.17
C TYR A 102 -14.72 -10.81 -6.96
N LYS A 103 -15.17 -9.54 -6.96
CA LYS A 103 -15.89 -8.91 -5.83
C LYS A 103 -15.12 -9.00 -4.51
N MET A 104 -13.79 -9.03 -4.60
CA MET A 104 -12.92 -9.09 -3.44
C MET A 104 -12.75 -7.72 -2.80
N THR A 105 -12.61 -7.71 -1.48
CA THR A 105 -12.26 -6.50 -0.72
C THR A 105 -10.75 -6.26 -0.77
N PHE A 106 -10.32 -5.01 -0.56
CA PHE A 106 -8.89 -4.68 -0.50
C PHE A 106 -8.18 -5.44 0.64
N SER A 107 -8.88 -5.68 1.76
CA SER A 107 -8.38 -6.45 2.89
C SER A 107 -8.05 -7.90 2.51
N GLN A 108 -8.94 -8.57 1.77
CA GLN A 108 -8.70 -9.95 1.31
C GLN A 108 -7.48 -10.01 0.39
N ILE A 109 -7.35 -9.05 -0.52
CA ILE A 109 -6.19 -8.96 -1.42
C ILE A 109 -4.90 -8.79 -0.61
N GLU A 110 -4.92 -7.96 0.45
CA GLU A 110 -3.78 -7.78 1.35
C GLU A 110 -3.44 -9.05 2.11
N GLU A 111 -4.43 -9.73 2.69
CA GLU A 111 -4.26 -11.01 3.41
C GLU A 111 -3.66 -12.09 2.50
N ASP A 112 -4.17 -12.23 1.28
CA ASP A 112 -3.68 -13.21 0.31
C ASP A 112 -2.20 -12.96 -0.04
N LEU A 113 -1.83 -11.69 -0.25
CA LEU A 113 -0.44 -11.31 -0.50
C LEU A 113 0.43 -11.55 0.73
N ARG A 114 -0.07 -11.27 1.92
CA ARG A 114 0.64 -11.49 3.18
C ARG A 114 0.88 -12.97 3.44
N TYR A 115 -0.09 -13.82 3.11
CA TYR A 115 0.05 -15.26 3.14
C TYR A 115 1.09 -15.73 2.11
N PHE A 116 1.00 -15.27 0.86
CA PHE A 116 1.89 -15.72 -0.21
C PHE A 116 3.36 -15.32 0.00
N TYR A 117 3.62 -14.07 0.37
CA TYR A 117 4.99 -13.56 0.54
C TYR A 117 5.51 -13.73 1.96
N GLY A 118 4.63 -13.68 2.97
CA GLY A 118 5.00 -13.80 4.37
C GLY A 118 5.01 -15.24 4.88
N VAL A 119 3.94 -16.01 4.65
CA VAL A 119 3.80 -17.37 5.19
C VAL A 119 4.48 -18.39 4.30
N LYS A 120 4.26 -18.31 2.98
CA LYS A 120 4.90 -19.21 2.01
C LYS A 120 6.33 -18.78 1.63
N GLU A 121 6.81 -17.65 2.15
CA GLU A 121 8.16 -17.08 1.91
C GLU A 121 8.57 -17.04 0.42
N ASN A 122 7.58 -16.86 -0.47
CA ASN A 122 7.86 -16.81 -1.90
C ASN A 122 8.65 -15.56 -2.26
N LYS A 123 9.52 -15.67 -3.28
CA LYS A 123 10.26 -14.52 -3.80
C LYS A 123 9.30 -13.59 -4.53
N VAL A 124 9.50 -12.29 -4.33
CA VAL A 124 8.81 -11.25 -5.09
C VAL A 124 9.38 -11.22 -6.50
N GLU A 125 8.77 -11.99 -7.40
CA GLU A 125 9.16 -12.06 -8.80
C GLU A 125 8.25 -11.19 -9.66
N GLY A 126 8.84 -10.13 -10.21
CA GLY A 126 8.17 -9.22 -11.12
C GLY A 126 7.48 -8.04 -10.44
N ASP A 127 6.75 -7.30 -11.26
CA ASP A 127 6.18 -5.98 -10.94
C ASP A 127 4.66 -6.05 -10.73
N ALA A 128 4.04 -7.22 -10.78
CA ALA A 128 2.58 -7.39 -10.79
C ALA A 128 2.10 -8.45 -9.80
N ILE A 129 0.96 -8.17 -9.15
CA ILE A 129 0.33 -9.05 -8.14
C ILE A 129 -0.65 -10.06 -8.75
N GLY A 130 -0.26 -10.72 -9.84
CA GLY A 130 -1.13 -11.62 -10.60
C GLY A 130 -1.58 -12.89 -9.86
N ILE A 131 -0.93 -13.20 -8.74
CA ILE A 131 -1.08 -14.46 -8.00
C ILE A 131 -2.31 -14.51 -7.09
N VAL A 132 -2.87 -13.34 -6.74
CA VAL A 132 -3.93 -13.19 -5.73
C VAL A 132 -5.12 -14.14 -5.96
N PRO A 133 -5.73 -14.24 -7.16
CA PRO A 133 -6.90 -15.10 -7.36
C PRO A 133 -6.62 -16.59 -7.18
N TYR A 134 -5.37 -17.02 -7.37
CA TYR A 134 -4.98 -18.42 -7.26
C TYR A 134 -4.70 -18.83 -5.82
N VAL A 135 -4.20 -17.90 -5.02
CA VAL A 135 -3.83 -18.14 -3.61
C VAL A 135 -4.98 -17.80 -2.67
N HIS A 136 -5.99 -17.05 -3.13
CA HIS A 136 -7.12 -16.64 -2.31
C HIS A 136 -7.77 -17.78 -1.54
N THR A 137 -8.08 -18.89 -2.20
CA THR A 137 -8.72 -20.05 -1.55
C THR A 137 -7.83 -20.61 -0.42
N GLU A 138 -6.54 -20.82 -0.71
CA GLU A 138 -5.60 -21.35 0.29
C GLU A 138 -5.39 -20.37 1.46
N ALA A 139 -5.32 -19.07 1.18
CA ALA A 139 -5.13 -18.04 2.18
C ALA A 139 -6.35 -17.93 3.12
N GLN A 140 -7.57 -17.97 2.57
CA GLN A 140 -8.79 -17.94 3.37
C GLN A 140 -8.88 -19.18 4.27
N GLU A 141 -8.62 -20.39 3.74
CA GLU A 141 -8.58 -21.61 4.54
C GLU A 141 -7.55 -21.54 5.68
N TYR A 142 -6.38 -20.96 5.41
CA TYR A 142 -5.35 -20.77 6.43
C TYR A 142 -5.84 -19.84 7.56
N TYR A 143 -6.40 -18.68 7.23
CA TYR A 143 -6.87 -17.74 8.23
C TYR A 143 -8.12 -18.22 8.98
N GLU A 144 -9.00 -18.98 8.33
CA GLU A 144 -10.13 -19.65 8.96
C GLU A 144 -9.63 -20.70 9.97
N SER A 145 -8.71 -21.58 9.57
CA SER A 145 -8.16 -22.60 10.47
C SER A 145 -7.45 -22.00 11.69
N LEU A 146 -6.76 -20.87 11.51
CA LEU A 146 -6.16 -20.10 12.60
C LEU A 146 -7.24 -19.57 13.54
N ARG A 147 -8.30 -18.96 13.01
CA ARG A 147 -9.40 -18.40 13.80
C ARG A 147 -10.11 -19.47 14.61
N ASP A 148 -10.38 -20.62 14.01
CA ASP A 148 -11.02 -21.76 14.68
C ASP A 148 -10.14 -22.32 15.79
N THR A 149 -8.83 -22.40 15.55
CA THR A 149 -7.85 -22.82 16.56
C THR A 149 -7.80 -21.81 17.72
N TYR A 150 -7.76 -20.52 17.45
CA TYR A 150 -7.79 -19.49 18.49
C TYR A 150 -9.10 -19.51 19.28
N ALA A 151 -10.25 -19.63 18.62
CA ALA A 151 -11.55 -19.73 19.27
C ALA A 151 -11.66 -20.98 20.17
N SER A 152 -11.10 -22.11 19.71
CA SER A 152 -11.03 -23.33 20.52
C SER A 152 -10.11 -23.15 21.73
N ASN A 153 -9.00 -22.44 21.57
CA ASN A 153 -8.03 -22.16 22.63
C ASN A 153 -8.50 -21.09 23.63
N GLU A 154 -9.36 -20.15 23.22
CA GLU A 154 -9.91 -19.11 24.09
C GLU A 154 -10.78 -19.71 25.21
N ASN A 155 -11.36 -20.88 24.97
CA ASN A 155 -12.10 -21.66 25.97
C ASN A 155 -11.20 -22.52 26.87
N ILE A 156 -9.88 -22.53 26.66
CA ILE A 156 -8.91 -23.24 27.50
C ILE A 156 -8.39 -22.28 28.56
N GLU A 157 -9.18 -22.07 29.62
CA GLU A 157 -8.84 -21.16 30.73
C GLU A 157 -7.59 -21.61 31.52
N ASN A 158 -7.13 -22.85 31.37
CA ASN A 158 -6.07 -23.41 32.21
C ASN A 158 -5.05 -24.24 31.44
N VAL A 159 -4.26 -23.58 30.59
CA VAL A 159 -3.11 -24.18 29.87
C VAL A 159 -2.09 -24.80 30.84
N GLN A 160 -2.02 -24.33 32.09
CA GLN A 160 -1.11 -24.88 33.10
C GLN A 160 -1.52 -26.26 33.62
N ASP A 161 -2.80 -26.60 33.63
CA ASP A 161 -3.30 -27.93 34.01
C ASP A 161 -3.03 -28.99 32.93
N MET A 162 -2.80 -28.59 31.67
CA MET A 162 -2.47 -29.51 30.57
C MET A 162 -1.08 -30.12 30.69
N PHE A 163 -0.20 -29.56 31.54
CA PHE A 163 1.16 -30.05 31.75
C PHE A 163 1.32 -30.54 33.19
N SER A 164 1.51 -31.85 33.36
CA SER A 164 1.84 -32.41 34.68
C SER A 164 3.22 -31.92 35.13
N ASN A 165 3.25 -31.07 36.16
CA ASN A 165 4.49 -30.62 36.78
C ASN A 165 5.22 -31.82 37.41
N LYS A 166 6.28 -32.28 36.75
CA LYS A 166 7.17 -33.31 37.30
C LYS A 166 8.12 -32.65 38.31
N LYS A 167 7.76 -32.68 39.60
CA LYS A 167 8.70 -32.33 40.67
C LYS A 167 9.83 -33.35 40.68
N ILE A 168 11.06 -32.86 40.53
CA ILE A 168 12.28 -33.67 40.62
C ILE A 168 12.95 -33.30 41.94
N GLU A 169 13.07 -34.26 42.85
CA GLU A 169 13.85 -34.07 44.08
C GLU A 169 15.32 -34.33 43.76
N VAL A 170 16.11 -33.25 43.72
CA VAL A 170 17.56 -33.36 43.56
C VAL A 170 18.19 -33.39 44.94
N LYS A 171 18.78 -34.54 45.31
CA LYS A 171 19.66 -34.62 46.47
C LYS A 171 21.00 -33.98 46.11
N ILE A 172 21.14 -32.69 46.43
CA ILE A 172 22.41 -31.97 46.26
C ILE A 172 23.26 -32.30 47.47
N ASP A 173 24.33 -33.05 47.26
CA ASP A 173 25.34 -33.30 48.29
C ASP A 173 26.26 -32.08 48.41
N LEU A 174 25.98 -31.24 49.41
CA LEU A 174 26.78 -30.06 49.75
C LEU A 174 28.10 -30.40 50.43
N SER A 175 28.33 -31.68 50.76
CA SER A 175 29.53 -32.18 51.44
C SER A 175 30.71 -32.38 50.48
N VAL A 176 30.46 -32.35 49.17
CA VAL A 176 31.53 -32.35 48.16
C VAL A 176 32.14 -30.97 48.13
N GLU A 177 33.11 -30.73 49.02
CA GLU A 177 34.04 -29.61 48.88
C GLU A 177 34.67 -29.68 47.49
N LYS A 178 34.22 -28.80 46.59
CA LYS A 178 34.90 -28.65 45.30
C LYS A 178 36.30 -28.16 45.62
N PRO A 179 37.36 -28.81 45.11
CA PRO A 179 38.71 -28.30 45.29
C PRO A 179 38.76 -26.88 44.71
N GLN A 180 38.94 -25.89 45.58
CA GLN A 180 39.21 -24.54 45.13
C GLN A 180 40.59 -24.56 44.47
N ILE A 181 40.66 -24.08 43.24
CA ILE A 181 41.94 -23.90 42.56
C ILE A 181 42.67 -22.79 43.29
N ASP A 182 43.78 -23.12 43.96
CA ASP A 182 44.65 -22.16 44.59
C ASP A 182 45.38 -21.37 43.49
N LEU A 183 45.02 -20.08 43.34
CA LEU A 183 45.63 -19.20 42.34
C LEU A 183 47.14 -19.00 42.56
N SER A 184 47.66 -19.35 43.74
CA SER A 184 49.10 -19.29 44.05
C SER A 184 49.93 -20.29 43.25
N GLN A 185 49.30 -21.31 42.63
CA GLN A 185 49.99 -22.34 41.84
C GLN A 185 49.97 -22.09 40.31
N LEU A 186 49.33 -21.01 39.84
CA LEU A 186 49.19 -20.71 38.41
C LEU A 186 50.21 -19.69 37.87
N GLY A 187 51.21 -19.30 38.66
CA GLY A 187 52.25 -18.35 38.24
C GLY A 187 53.65 -18.81 38.65
N GLY A 188 54.30 -19.59 37.77
CA GLY A 188 55.73 -19.93 37.81
C GLY A 188 56.32 -19.80 36.42
#